data_AF-A0A923RX04-F1
#
_entry.id   AF-A0A923RX04-F1
#
_cell.length_a   1.000
_cell.length_b   1.000
_cell.length_c   1.000
_cell.angle_alpha   90.00
_cell.angle_beta   90.00
_cell.angle_gamma   90.00
#
_symmetry.space_group_name_H-M   'P 1'
#
loop_
_entity.id
_entity.type
_entity.pdbx_description
1 polymer ?
#
loop_
_entity_poly.entity_id
_entity_poly.type
_entity_poly.pdbx_seq_one_letter_code
_entity_poly.pdbx_strand_id
1 'polypeptide(L)'
;MAARLTDKQRKKIVADYVELGSYNAVSKIHGVSRQTVKNIVTNDTDIRQKLQRKKEENTADIIAYMESKRGVVCEIIDKGLDVLNSEDKLAEATPAQITTALGTLIDKWTTTQEAGSGNDNGVKVIIDV
;
A
#
# COMPACT_ATOMS: atom_id res chain seq x y z
N MET A 1 12.80 27.20 -37.08
CA MET A 1 11.44 27.31 -36.51
C MET A 1 11.23 26.13 -35.57
N ALA A 2 10.84 26.35 -34.32
CA ALA A 2 10.52 25.25 -33.41
C ALA A 2 9.29 24.50 -33.95
N ALA A 3 9.38 23.17 -34.07
CA ALA A 3 8.27 22.33 -34.50
C ALA A 3 7.10 22.53 -33.52
N ARG A 4 5.92 22.88 -34.03
CA ARG A 4 4.73 23.02 -33.20
C ARG A 4 4.28 21.63 -32.75
N LEU A 5 4.03 21.48 -31.45
CA LEU A 5 3.47 20.24 -30.90
C LEU A 5 2.08 20.01 -31.49
N THR A 6 1.90 18.82 -32.05
CA THR A 6 0.60 18.33 -32.53
C THR A 6 -0.35 18.05 -31.36
N ASP A 7 -1.65 18.04 -31.63
CA ASP A 7 -2.66 17.71 -30.61
C ASP A 7 -2.45 16.32 -30.00
N LYS A 8 -1.99 15.35 -30.80
CA LYS A 8 -1.64 14.01 -30.33
C LYS A 8 -0.52 14.05 -29.30
N GLN A 9 0.54 14.83 -29.55
CA GLN A 9 1.65 14.99 -28.60
C GLN A 9 1.19 15.69 -27.32
N ARG A 10 0.33 16.72 -27.43
CA ARG A 10 -0.23 17.42 -26.26
C ARG A 10 -1.06 16.49 -25.38
N LYS A 11 -1.93 15.68 -25.98
CA LYS A 11 -2.72 14.66 -25.26
C LYS A 11 -1.83 13.62 -24.58
N LYS A 12 -0.75 13.20 -25.24
CA LYS A 12 0.22 12.26 -24.65
C LYS A 12 0.96 12.85 -23.46
N ILE A 13 1.35 14.14 -23.53
CA ILE A 13 1.96 14.87 -22.41
C ILE A 13 1.03 14.91 -21.19
N VAL A 14 -0.26 15.14 -21.40
CA VAL A 14 -1.26 15.12 -20.33
C VAL A 14 -1.38 13.72 -19.70
N ALA A 15 -1.49 12.68 -20.53
CA ALA A 15 -1.59 11.30 -20.05
C ALA A 15 -0.36 10.89 -19.21
N ASP A 16 0.84 11.15 -19.73
CA ASP A 16 2.08 10.81 -19.03
C ASP A 16 2.24 11.64 -17.73
N TYR A 17 1.70 12.85 -17.67
CA TYR A 17 1.65 13.63 -16.43
C TYR A 17 0.66 13.07 -15.41
N VAL A 18 -0.49 12.55 -15.83
CA VAL A 18 -1.45 11.88 -14.93
C VAL A 18 -0.82 10.64 -14.29
N GLU A 19 -0.02 9.91 -15.06
CA GLU A 19 0.72 8.72 -14.58
C GLU A 19 1.89 9.08 -13.65
N LEU A 20 2.74 10.04 -14.03
CA LEU A 20 4.00 10.32 -13.34
C LEU A 20 3.89 11.39 -12.23
N GLY A 21 2.89 12.27 -12.30
CA GLY A 21 2.71 13.40 -11.38
C GLY A 21 3.81 14.46 -11.40
N SER A 22 4.78 14.38 -12.32
CA SER A 22 5.97 15.23 -12.35
C SER A 22 6.20 15.89 -13.69
N TYR A 23 6.12 17.23 -13.71
CA TYR A 23 6.42 18.04 -14.91
C TYR A 23 7.85 17.81 -15.43
N ASN A 24 8.82 17.57 -14.55
CA ASN A 24 10.22 17.36 -14.92
C ASN A 24 10.45 15.98 -15.55
N ALA A 25 9.75 14.95 -15.07
CA ALA A 25 9.86 13.61 -15.64
C ALA A 25 9.26 13.59 -17.05
N VAL A 26 8.07 14.16 -17.21
CA VAL A 26 7.37 14.27 -18.50
C VAL A 26 8.16 15.12 -19.49
N SER A 27 8.78 16.23 -19.05
CA SER A 27 9.56 17.09 -19.93
C SER A 27 10.76 16.36 -20.55
N LYS A 28 11.43 15.50 -19.77
CA LYS A 28 12.56 14.68 -20.25
C LYS A 28 12.10 13.63 -21.26
N ILE A 29 10.97 12.98 -21.02
CA ILE A 29 10.41 11.94 -21.93
C ILE A 29 10.02 12.53 -23.29
N HIS A 30 9.42 13.72 -23.29
CA HIS A 30 8.91 14.36 -24.51
C HIS A 30 9.90 15.30 -25.19
N GLY A 31 11.08 15.52 -24.61
CA GLY A 31 12.09 16.43 -25.15
C GLY A 31 11.62 17.89 -25.20
N VAL A 32 10.73 18.30 -24.29
CA VAL A 32 10.18 19.66 -24.22
C VAL A 32 10.58 20.34 -22.91
N SER A 33 10.45 21.66 -22.82
CA SER A 33 10.72 22.36 -21.57
C SER A 33 9.66 22.02 -20.50
N ARG A 34 10.06 22.02 -19.22
CA ARG A 34 9.13 21.88 -18.09
C ARG A 34 7.97 22.88 -18.16
N GLN A 35 8.26 24.12 -18.59
CA GLN A 35 7.24 25.17 -18.72
C GLN A 35 6.22 24.83 -19.81
N THR A 36 6.66 24.22 -20.90
CA THR A 36 5.78 23.73 -21.97
C THR A 36 4.83 22.64 -21.45
N VAL A 37 5.34 21.68 -20.68
CA VAL A 37 4.50 20.66 -20.02
C VAL A 37 3.50 21.32 -19.09
N LYS A 38 3.94 22.23 -18.23
CA LYS A 38 3.07 22.95 -17.30
C LYS A 38 1.93 23.63 -18.03
N ASN A 39 2.21 24.40 -19.08
CA ASN A 39 1.19 25.11 -19.85
C ASN A 39 0.19 24.15 -20.52
N ILE A 40 0.66 23.01 -21.05
CA ILE A 40 -0.22 22.02 -21.69
C ILE A 40 -1.16 21.38 -20.66
N VAL A 41 -0.62 20.99 -19.50
CA VAL A 41 -1.37 20.36 -18.43
C VAL A 41 -2.35 21.32 -17.78
N THR A 42 -1.96 22.58 -17.53
CA THR A 42 -2.87 23.58 -16.92
C THR A 42 -4.01 24.00 -17.85
N ASN A 43 -3.83 23.86 -19.15
CA ASN A 43 -4.87 24.15 -20.14
C ASN A 43 -5.83 22.97 -20.35
N ASP A 44 -5.56 21.80 -19.76
CA ASP A 44 -6.50 20.68 -19.76
C ASP A 44 -7.53 20.90 -18.64
N THR A 45 -8.79 21.10 -19.01
CA THR A 45 -9.89 21.42 -18.09
C THR A 45 -10.17 20.29 -17.09
N ASP A 46 -9.88 19.06 -17.47
CA ASP A 46 -10.30 17.86 -16.76
C ASP A 46 -9.15 17.22 -15.98
N ILE A 47 -7.97 17.84 -15.99
CA ILE A 47 -6.76 17.27 -15.38
C ILE A 47 -6.94 16.93 -13.90
N ARG A 48 -7.70 17.75 -13.16
CA ARG A 48 -7.98 17.51 -11.74
C ARG A 48 -8.76 16.22 -11.53
N GLN A 49 -9.78 15.98 -12.35
CA GLN A 49 -10.59 14.76 -12.29
C GLN A 49 -9.76 13.54 -12.70
N LYS A 50 -8.96 13.65 -13.76
CA LYS A 50 -8.05 12.57 -14.21
C LYS A 50 -7.05 12.18 -13.12
N LEU A 51 -6.46 13.15 -12.43
CA LEU A 51 -5.54 12.91 -11.32
C LEU A 51 -6.25 12.27 -10.12
N GLN A 52 -7.46 12.72 -9.79
CA GLN A 52 -8.23 12.16 -8.68
C GLN A 52 -8.59 10.70 -8.94
N ARG A 53 -9.15 10.42 -10.12
CA ARG A 53 -9.47 9.05 -10.54
C ARG A 53 -8.24 8.15 -10.54
N LYS A 54 -7.09 8.62 -11.05
CA LYS A 54 -5.85 7.84 -11.05
C LYS A 54 -5.37 7.50 -9.64
N LYS A 55 -5.53 8.42 -8.67
CA LYS A 55 -5.22 8.13 -7.26
C LYS A 55 -6.13 7.04 -6.71
N GLU A 56 -7.43 7.13 -6.97
CA GLU A 56 -8.41 6.13 -6.54
C GLU A 56 -8.11 4.76 -7.15
N GLU A 57 -7.81 4.70 -8.45
CA GLU A 57 -7.38 3.49 -9.16
C GLU A 57 -6.10 2.90 -8.54
N ASN A 58 -5.06 3.70 -8.34
CA ASN A 58 -3.80 3.24 -7.71
C ASN A 58 -4.04 2.73 -6.27
N THR A 59 -4.89 3.39 -5.50
CA THR A 59 -5.26 2.93 -4.15
C THR A 59 -6.01 1.61 -4.20
N ALA A 60 -6.98 1.47 -5.10
CA ALA A 60 -7.73 0.24 -5.29
C ALA A 60 -6.82 -0.92 -5.75
N ASP A 61 -5.88 -0.66 -6.67
CA ASP A 61 -4.91 -1.65 -7.16
C ASP A 61 -3.99 -2.14 -6.04
N ILE A 62 -3.52 -1.24 -5.17
CA ILE A 62 -2.71 -1.63 -4.01
C ILE A 62 -3.54 -2.49 -3.06
N ILE A 63 -4.79 -2.10 -2.77
CA ILE A 63 -5.68 -2.89 -1.90
C ILE A 63 -5.92 -4.27 -2.51
N ALA A 64 -6.22 -4.35 -3.81
CA ALA A 64 -6.43 -5.60 -4.53
C ALA A 64 -5.16 -6.47 -4.54
N TYR A 65 -3.99 -5.87 -4.70
CA TYR A 65 -2.71 -6.58 -4.60
C TYR A 65 -2.50 -7.13 -3.19
N MET A 66 -2.73 -6.34 -2.14
CA MET A 66 -2.61 -6.80 -0.75
C MET A 66 -3.60 -7.94 -0.45
N GLU A 67 -4.85 -7.82 -0.93
CA GLU A 67 -5.86 -8.87 -0.81
C GLU A 67 -5.43 -10.15 -1.53
N SER A 68 -4.87 -10.03 -2.74
CA SER A 68 -4.34 -11.18 -3.49
C SER A 68 -3.20 -11.90 -2.77
N LYS A 69 -2.51 -11.22 -1.84
CA LYS A 69 -1.45 -11.79 -1.01
C LYS A 69 -1.93 -12.28 0.34
N ARG A 70 -3.19 -12.02 0.74
CA ARG A 70 -3.74 -12.40 2.04
C ARG A 70 -3.49 -13.87 2.35
N GLY A 71 -3.84 -14.78 1.43
CA GLY A 71 -3.66 -16.22 1.63
C GLY A 71 -2.20 -16.63 1.87
N VAL A 72 -1.27 -16.08 1.07
CA VAL A 72 0.17 -16.35 1.22
C VAL A 72 0.70 -15.81 2.55
N VAL A 73 0.23 -14.63 2.97
CA VAL A 73 0.61 -14.04 4.26
C VAL A 73 0.09 -14.90 5.41
N CYS A 74 -1.18 -15.33 5.37
CA CYS A 74 -1.74 -16.26 6.35
C CYS A 74 -0.93 -17.56 6.41
N GLU A 75 -0.60 -18.16 5.26
CA GLU A 75 0.20 -19.39 5.20
C GLU A 75 1.61 -19.22 5.80
N ILE A 76 2.26 -18.07 5.58
CA ILE A 76 3.56 -17.76 6.19
C ILE A 76 3.43 -17.62 7.70
N ILE A 77 2.36 -16.96 8.17
CA ILE A 77 2.09 -16.82 9.60
C ILE A 77 1.84 -18.19 10.22
N ASP A 78 0.99 -19.02 9.61
CA ASP A 78 0.67 -20.37 10.08
C ASP A 78 1.95 -21.22 10.21
N LYS A 79 2.79 -21.24 9.16
CA LYS A 79 4.10 -21.95 9.21
C LYS A 79 5.01 -21.42 10.30
N GLY A 80 5.02 -20.10 10.52
CA GLY A 80 5.79 -19.48 11.60
C GLY A 80 5.29 -19.90 12.98
N LEU A 81 3.97 -19.93 13.17
CA LEU A 81 3.32 -20.38 14.41
C LEU A 81 3.58 -21.87 14.66
N ASP A 82 3.51 -22.71 13.63
CA ASP A 82 3.82 -24.14 13.74
C ASP A 82 5.27 -24.37 14.20
N VAL A 83 6.22 -23.62 13.65
CA VAL A 83 7.63 -23.68 14.07
C VAL A 83 7.79 -23.23 15.53
N LEU A 84 7.13 -22.12 15.91
CA LEU A 84 7.15 -21.62 17.28
C LEU A 84 6.49 -22.56 18.28
N ASN A 85 5.50 -23.35 17.83
CA ASN A 85 4.79 -24.32 18.65
C ASN A 85 5.44 -25.73 18.64
N SER A 86 6.55 -25.92 17.93
CA SER A 86 7.22 -27.21 17.89
C SER A 86 7.93 -27.53 19.21
N GLU A 87 7.70 -28.74 19.72
CA GLU A 87 8.25 -29.20 21.02
C GLU A 87 9.78 -29.13 21.05
N ASP A 88 10.45 -29.50 19.96
CA ASP A 88 11.91 -29.45 19.84
C ASP A 88 12.44 -28.02 19.95
N LYS A 89 11.79 -27.05 19.28
CA LYS A 89 12.23 -25.64 19.32
C LYS A 89 11.92 -24.98 20.65
N LEU A 90 10.81 -25.36 21.29
CA LEU A 90 10.47 -24.89 22.63
C LEU A 90 11.42 -25.45 23.69
N ALA A 91 11.89 -26.69 23.53
CA ALA A 91 12.88 -27.29 24.42
C ALA A 91 14.28 -26.67 24.27
N GLU A 92 14.66 -26.24 23.05
CA GLU A 92 15.92 -25.53 22.77
C GLU A 92 15.89 -24.05 23.20
N ALA A 93 14.70 -23.45 23.34
CA ALA A 93 14.54 -22.04 23.66
C ALA A 93 14.77 -21.74 25.13
N THR A 94 15.36 -20.58 25.42
CA THR A 94 15.49 -20.10 26.80
C THR A 94 14.14 -19.58 27.33
N PRO A 95 13.91 -19.63 28.67
CA PRO A 95 12.71 -19.07 29.28
C PRO A 95 12.46 -17.59 28.91
N ALA A 96 13.53 -16.81 28.74
CA ALA A 96 13.44 -15.41 28.32
C ALA A 96 12.92 -15.26 26.88
N GLN A 97 13.42 -16.08 25.94
CA GLN A 97 12.95 -16.07 24.54
C GLN A 97 11.47 -16.46 24.44
N ILE A 98 11.05 -17.48 25.20
CA ILE A 98 9.65 -17.91 25.26
C ILE A 98 8.77 -16.76 25.79
N THR A 99 9.18 -16.13 26.89
CA THR A 99 8.42 -15.01 27.50
C THR A 99 8.31 -13.82 26.55
N THR A 100 9.37 -13.46 25.84
CA THR A 100 9.35 -12.36 24.84
C THR A 100 8.46 -12.69 23.64
N ALA A 101 8.53 -13.93 23.13
CA ALA A 101 7.68 -14.37 22.03
C ALA A 101 6.19 -14.34 22.43
N LEU A 102 5.86 -14.88 23.60
CA LEU A 102 4.50 -14.86 24.14
C LEU A 102 3.99 -13.43 24.37
N GLY A 103 4.81 -12.56 24.98
CA GLY A 103 4.45 -11.16 25.20
C GLY A 103 4.16 -10.42 23.88
N THR A 104 4.96 -10.66 22.84
CA THR A 104 4.76 -10.05 21.52
C THR A 104 3.49 -10.56 20.85
N LEU A 105 3.22 -11.87 20.92
CA LEU A 105 2.01 -12.47 20.35
C LEU A 105 0.76 -11.93 21.05
N ILE A 106 0.77 -11.87 22.39
CA ILE A 106 -0.34 -11.34 23.19
C ILE A 106 -0.59 -9.87 22.85
N ASP A 107 0.45 -9.03 22.86
CA ASP A 107 0.35 -7.59 22.54
C ASP A 107 -0.27 -7.35 21.14
N LYS A 108 0.17 -8.09 20.13
CA LYS A 108 -0.38 -7.97 18.76
C LYS A 108 -1.82 -8.46 18.66
N TRP A 109 -2.18 -9.51 19.40
CA TRP A 109 -3.54 -10.04 19.40
C TRP A 109 -4.53 -9.14 20.13
N THR A 110 -4.14 -8.53 21.26
CA THR A 110 -4.99 -7.60 22.01
C THR A 110 -5.20 -6.28 21.29
N THR A 111 -4.14 -5.72 20.69
CA THR A 111 -4.23 -4.48 19.88
C THR A 111 -5.17 -4.62 18.68
N THR A 112 -5.21 -5.81 18.07
CA THR A 112 -6.09 -6.11 16.92
C THR A 112 -7.57 -6.16 17.34
N GLN A 113 -7.87 -6.56 18.58
CA GLN A 113 -9.24 -6.58 19.12
C GLN A 113 -9.73 -5.18 19.50
N GLU A 114 -8.86 -4.31 20.01
CA GLU A 114 -9.22 -2.93 20.34
C GLU A 114 -9.57 -2.11 19.08
N ALA A 115 -8.87 -2.35 17.97
CA ALA A 115 -9.18 -1.73 16.68
C ALA A 115 -10.45 -2.29 16.00
N GLY A 116 -10.89 -3.49 16.37
CA GLY A 116 -12.09 -4.16 15.86
C GLY A 116 -13.37 -3.92 16.68
N SER A 117 -13.26 -3.33 17.89
CA SER A 117 -14.39 -3.13 18.82
C SER A 117 -15.21 -1.85 18.52
N GLY A 118 -15.39 -1.56 17.23
CA GLY A 118 -16.39 -0.64 16.73
C GLY A 118 -17.54 -1.44 16.10
N ASN A 119 -18.40 -1.98 16.97
CA ASN A 119 -19.64 -2.75 16.74
C ASN A 119 -19.58 -4.28 16.93
N ASP A 120 -20.43 -4.67 17.89
CA ASP A 120 -21.18 -5.93 18.05
C ASP A 120 -20.53 -7.15 18.73
N ASN A 121 -20.79 -7.24 20.05
CA ASN A 121 -21.08 -8.45 20.84
C ASN A 121 -20.18 -9.70 20.69
N GLY A 122 -18.94 -9.66 21.22
CA GLY A 122 -18.10 -10.87 21.28
C GLY A 122 -17.16 -10.96 22.49
N VAL A 123 -17.55 -11.80 23.46
CA VAL A 123 -16.74 -12.55 24.45
C VAL A 123 -15.64 -11.78 25.22
N LYS A 124 -15.93 -11.46 26.50
CA LYS A 124 -14.90 -11.19 27.52
C LYS A 124 -14.29 -12.52 27.98
N VAL A 125 -13.02 -12.79 27.62
CA VAL A 125 -12.23 -13.80 28.33
C VAL A 125 -11.70 -13.15 29.60
N ILE A 126 -12.33 -13.50 30.74
CA ILE A 126 -11.80 -13.17 32.07
C ILE A 126 -10.71 -14.20 32.35
N ILE A 127 -9.46 -13.77 32.36
CA ILE A 127 -8.38 -14.57 32.95
C ILE A 127 -8.38 -14.21 34.44
N ASP A 128 -9.02 -15.05 35.26
CA ASP A 128 -8.91 -14.98 36.71
C ASP A 128 -7.63 -15.73 37.11
N VAL A 129 -6.78 -15.06 37.90
CA VAL A 129 -5.51 -15.60 38.42
C VAL A 129 -5.76 -16.31 39.75
#